data_AF-H1Z2U7-F1
#
_entry.id   AF-H1Z2U7-F1
#
_cell.length_a   1.000
_cell.length_b   1.000
_cell.length_c   1.000
_cell.angle_alpha   90.00
_cell.angle_beta   90.00
_cell.angle_gamma   90.00
#
_symmetry.space_group_name_H-M   'P 1'
#
loop_
_entity.id
_entity.type
_entity.pdbx_description
1 polymer ?
#
loop_
_entity_poly.entity_id
_entity_poly.type
_entity_poly.pdbx_seq_one_letter_code
_entity_poly.pdbx_strand_id
1 'polypeptide(L)'
;MKKLTIIKLILLSALVMAITATCGCTDNTKTEVYDENGNWIILPEDNRTDGPKGTHSEADFSEGKYDGLTIHTSPKSLIATEGGSATIEVTFLNKGDLPLKIGNYSPKFLIKDPSDISLPFGIIKRYSNGSDTVGIKPGENLTYEIIWDLTDEYGRNVSPGLYVLEMPDVMVWDGITEEKFTGVLGKAISEVMVKPDGEIMNEIIPVDTKREDEDITITFEKIDARPTGTDLLFSVLPKNPVYNITNEGGEVRTYTYSPDDKISGFYSIDGGKEKYLWNAELSGMNGELRTFTCTVEPLSVTYENISVNITSFGPVGGEWNFKKEI
;
A
#
# COMPACT_ATOMS: atom_id res chain seq x y z
N MET A 1 -3.62 -50.28 42.76
CA MET A 1 -4.51 -49.23 42.20
C MET A 1 -3.78 -48.39 41.13
N LYS A 2 -3.34 -49.00 40.01
CA LYS A 2 -2.68 -48.27 38.89
C LYS A 2 -3.14 -48.74 37.49
N LYS A 3 -4.17 -49.59 37.39
CA LYS A 3 -4.70 -50.10 36.10
C LYS A 3 -6.03 -49.46 35.65
N LEU A 4 -6.66 -48.61 36.48
CA LEU A 4 -7.95 -48.00 36.13
C LEU A 4 -7.83 -46.62 35.45
N THR A 5 -6.64 -46.00 35.47
CA THR A 5 -6.42 -44.66 34.89
C THR A 5 -6.06 -44.72 33.40
N ILE A 6 -5.46 -45.82 32.94
CA ILE A 6 -5.05 -45.98 31.53
C ILE A 6 -6.26 -46.27 30.62
N ILE A 7 -7.29 -46.95 31.12
CA ILE A 7 -8.49 -47.27 30.34
C ILE A 7 -9.37 -46.03 30.09
N LYS A 8 -9.38 -45.05 31.01
CA LYS A 8 -10.08 -43.77 30.79
C LYS A 8 -9.38 -42.86 29.76
N LEU A 9 -8.06 -42.95 29.63
CA LEU A 9 -7.31 -42.13 28.66
C LEU A 9 -7.43 -42.65 27.22
N ILE A 10 -7.60 -43.97 27.05
CA ILE A 10 -7.80 -44.60 25.74
C ILE A 10 -9.25 -44.41 25.24
N LEU A 11 -10.24 -44.37 26.13
CA LEU A 11 -11.63 -44.08 25.78
C LEU A 11 -11.90 -42.59 25.47
N LEU A 12 -11.10 -41.67 26.02
CA LEU A 12 -11.23 -40.24 25.70
C LEU A 12 -10.57 -39.87 24.36
N SER A 13 -9.53 -40.60 23.96
CA SER A 13 -8.85 -40.40 22.66
C SER A 13 -9.61 -41.02 21.49
N ALA A 14 -10.36 -42.11 21.71
CA ALA A 14 -11.25 -42.68 20.69
C ALA A 14 -12.53 -41.85 20.45
N LEU A 15 -12.95 -41.02 21.42
CA LEU A 15 -14.13 -40.15 21.26
C LEU A 15 -13.81 -38.83 20.54
N VAL A 16 -12.57 -38.33 20.64
CA VAL A 16 -12.13 -37.12 19.91
C VAL A 16 -11.82 -37.42 18.44
N MET A 17 -11.46 -38.67 18.09
CA MET A 17 -11.27 -39.08 16.70
C MET A 17 -12.57 -39.47 15.97
N ALA A 18 -13.71 -39.54 16.65
CA ALA A 18 -14.98 -39.96 16.04
C ALA A 18 -15.95 -38.80 15.71
N ILE A 19 -15.59 -37.54 15.97
CA ILE A 19 -16.44 -36.37 15.68
C ILE A 19 -15.95 -35.57 14.44
N THR A 20 -14.76 -35.83 13.92
CA THR A 20 -14.25 -35.12 12.72
C THR A 20 -14.51 -35.84 11.39
N ALA A 21 -15.36 -36.89 11.37
CA ALA A 21 -15.66 -37.65 10.14
C ALA A 21 -17.05 -37.38 9.54
N THR A 22 -17.77 -36.33 9.98
CA THR A 22 -19.04 -35.95 9.34
C THR A 22 -19.19 -34.44 9.27
N CYS A 23 -19.29 -33.95 8.03
CA CYS A 23 -19.58 -32.57 7.59
C CYS A 23 -18.46 -31.53 7.73
N GLY A 24 -18.24 -30.82 6.62
CA GLY A 24 -17.82 -29.41 6.67
C GLY A 24 -16.59 -29.11 5.83
N CYS A 25 -16.80 -28.39 4.75
CA CYS A 25 -15.79 -27.73 3.92
C CYS A 25 -14.68 -27.09 4.77
N THR A 26 -13.41 -27.40 4.46
CA THR A 26 -12.28 -26.61 4.95
C THR A 26 -11.68 -25.83 3.79
N ASP A 27 -11.85 -24.52 3.88
CA ASP A 27 -11.27 -23.50 3.01
C ASP A 27 -9.75 -23.68 2.86
N ASN A 28 -9.28 -23.59 1.61
CA ASN A 28 -7.87 -23.47 1.28
C ASN A 28 -7.41 -22.03 1.55
N THR A 29 -6.82 -21.77 2.71
CA THR A 29 -6.00 -20.57 2.93
C THR A 29 -4.70 -20.92 3.66
N LYS A 30 -3.58 -20.61 2.98
CA LYS A 30 -2.25 -20.34 3.52
C LYS A 30 -1.58 -21.47 4.32
N THR A 31 -0.67 -22.18 3.66
CA THR A 31 0.34 -23.01 4.32
C THR A 31 1.47 -22.12 4.82
N GLU A 32 1.43 -21.74 6.09
CA GLU A 32 2.62 -21.32 6.84
C GLU A 32 3.40 -22.60 7.19
N VAL A 33 4.66 -22.71 6.75
CA VAL A 33 5.49 -23.91 6.95
C VAL A 33 6.53 -23.61 8.03
N TYR A 34 6.37 -24.28 9.18
CA TYR A 34 7.29 -24.25 10.30
C TYR A 34 8.09 -25.56 10.35
N ASP A 35 9.32 -25.52 10.87
CA ASP A 35 10.03 -26.74 11.25
C ASP A 35 9.43 -27.37 12.53
N GLU A 36 9.88 -28.58 12.88
CA GLU A 36 9.45 -29.30 14.09
C GLU A 36 9.80 -28.57 15.41
N ASN A 37 10.56 -27.46 15.33
CA ASN A 37 10.97 -26.62 16.45
C ASN A 37 10.27 -25.24 16.45
N GLY A 38 9.38 -24.97 15.49
CA GLY A 38 8.65 -23.71 15.38
C GLY A 38 9.42 -22.55 14.73
N ASN A 39 10.53 -22.81 14.04
CA ASN A 39 11.27 -21.80 13.29
C ASN A 39 10.72 -21.67 11.86
N TRP A 40 10.85 -20.47 11.29
CA TRP A 40 10.50 -20.20 9.90
C TRP A 40 11.45 -20.90 8.94
N ILE A 41 10.90 -21.70 8.03
CA ILE A 41 11.66 -22.28 6.91
C ILE A 41 11.58 -21.31 5.74
N ILE A 42 12.72 -20.74 5.32
CA ILE A 42 12.82 -19.98 4.07
C ILE A 42 12.82 -20.99 2.92
N LEU A 43 11.80 -20.94 2.06
CA LEU A 43 11.77 -21.72 0.83
C LEU A 43 12.71 -21.11 -0.23
N PRO A 44 13.39 -21.93 -1.05
CA PRO A 44 14.32 -21.45 -2.08
C PRO A 44 13.66 -20.54 -3.13
N GLU A 45 14.46 -19.65 -3.72
CA GLU A 45 14.07 -18.42 -4.43
C GLU A 45 13.17 -18.57 -5.67
N ASP A 46 13.06 -19.75 -6.26
CA ASP A 46 12.31 -19.97 -7.51
C ASP A 46 10.78 -19.91 -7.36
N ASN A 47 10.26 -19.70 -6.14
CA ASN A 47 8.81 -19.59 -5.85
C ASN A 47 8.36 -18.21 -5.34
N ARG A 48 9.18 -17.17 -5.45
CA ARG A 48 8.72 -15.79 -5.23
C ARG A 48 7.85 -15.36 -6.40
N THR A 49 6.53 -15.38 -6.21
CA THR A 49 5.61 -14.58 -7.02
C THR A 49 6.08 -13.13 -7.01
N ASP A 50 6.23 -12.54 -8.20
CA ASP A 50 6.54 -11.13 -8.46
C ASP A 50 6.14 -10.21 -7.30
N GLY A 51 7.11 -9.46 -6.77
CA GLY A 51 6.85 -8.36 -5.84
C GLY A 51 5.86 -7.35 -6.44
N PRO A 52 5.29 -6.44 -5.63
CA PRO A 52 4.20 -5.59 -6.06
C PRO A 52 4.65 -4.70 -7.22
N LYS A 53 4.21 -5.06 -8.43
CA LYS A 53 4.28 -4.20 -9.61
C LYS A 53 3.34 -3.03 -9.35
N GLY A 54 3.90 -1.85 -9.12
CA GLY A 54 3.15 -0.61 -9.00
C GLY A 54 2.45 -0.30 -10.31
N THR A 55 1.19 -0.71 -10.44
CA THR A 55 0.29 -0.32 -11.53
C THR A 55 -0.44 0.97 -11.14
N HIS A 56 -0.17 2.03 -11.91
CA HIS A 56 -0.87 3.31 -12.12
C HIS A 56 -1.94 3.82 -11.14
N SER A 57 -1.77 5.10 -10.78
CA SER A 57 -2.84 6.11 -10.77
C SER A 57 -3.41 6.29 -12.18
N GLU A 58 -4.66 5.90 -12.34
CA GLU A 58 -5.68 6.78 -12.91
C GLU A 58 -6.79 6.80 -11.87
N ALA A 59 -7.35 7.98 -11.59
CA ALA A 59 -8.51 8.16 -10.73
C ALA A 59 -9.82 7.63 -11.37
N ASP A 60 -9.72 6.50 -12.07
CA ASP A 60 -10.81 5.57 -12.37
C ASP A 60 -10.49 4.29 -11.60
N PHE A 61 -10.74 4.32 -10.28
CA PHE A 61 -10.72 3.10 -9.49
C PHE A 61 -11.78 2.18 -10.08
N SER A 62 -11.31 1.17 -10.81
CA SER A 62 -12.10 0.07 -11.36
C SER A 62 -13.29 -0.21 -10.46
N GLU A 63 -14.48 0.20 -10.92
CA GLU A 63 -15.76 -0.18 -10.35
C GLU A 63 -15.68 -1.68 -10.08
N GLY A 64 -15.50 -2.05 -8.80
CA GLY A 64 -15.55 -3.45 -8.43
C GLY A 64 -16.91 -3.92 -8.91
N LYS A 65 -16.94 -4.82 -9.90
CA LYS A 65 -18.16 -5.38 -10.49
C LYS A 65 -18.93 -6.12 -9.41
N TYR A 66 -19.65 -5.34 -8.63
CA TYR A 66 -20.99 -5.63 -8.17
C TYR A 66 -21.85 -4.74 -9.03
N ASP A 67 -22.88 -5.30 -9.65
CA ASP A 67 -23.88 -4.54 -10.38
C ASP A 67 -24.60 -3.55 -9.44
N GLY A 68 -23.92 -2.44 -9.07
CA GLY A 68 -24.43 -1.40 -8.20
C GLY A 68 -23.54 -0.87 -7.07
N LEU A 69 -22.72 -1.68 -6.38
CA LEU A 69 -22.05 -1.21 -5.15
C LEU A 69 -20.89 -0.25 -5.46
N THR A 70 -21.02 1.00 -5.04
CA THR A 70 -19.94 1.99 -5.08
C THR A 70 -19.47 2.28 -3.64
N ILE A 71 -18.17 2.42 -3.44
CA ILE A 71 -17.58 2.82 -2.14
C ILE A 71 -16.97 4.22 -2.32
N HIS A 72 -17.34 5.13 -1.43
CA HIS A 72 -16.79 6.47 -1.35
C HIS A 72 -16.13 6.69 0.01
N THR A 73 -15.09 7.52 0.05
CA THR A 73 -14.44 7.90 1.31
C THR A 73 -14.20 9.40 1.38
N SER A 74 -14.32 9.94 2.60
CA SER A 74 -14.13 11.36 2.90
C SER A 74 -13.59 11.53 4.33
N PRO A 75 -12.73 12.51 4.63
CA PRO A 75 -12.09 13.42 3.68
C PRO A 75 -10.89 12.75 2.99
N LYS A 76 -10.45 13.31 1.86
CA LYS A 76 -9.22 12.88 1.17
C LYS A 76 -7.96 13.51 1.75
N SER A 77 -8.10 14.47 2.66
CA SER A 77 -6.98 15.09 3.34
C SER A 77 -7.28 15.43 4.79
N LEU A 78 -6.26 15.27 5.63
CA LEU A 78 -6.26 15.52 7.08
C LEU A 78 -5.07 16.43 7.43
N ILE A 79 -5.10 17.06 8.60
CA ILE A 79 -3.98 17.84 9.12
C ILE A 79 -3.35 17.05 10.27
N ALA A 80 -2.02 16.89 10.27
CA ALA A 80 -1.28 16.28 11.36
C ALA A 80 -1.29 17.20 12.59
N THR A 81 -2.35 17.14 13.39
CA THR A 81 -2.45 17.90 14.64
C THR A 81 -2.06 17.00 15.81
N GLU A 82 -1.16 17.47 16.68
CA GLU A 82 -0.76 16.72 17.87
C GLU A 82 -1.97 16.49 18.80
N GLY A 83 -2.21 15.22 19.17
CA GLY A 83 -3.38 14.82 19.96
C GLY A 83 -4.72 15.03 19.24
N GLY A 84 -4.69 15.29 17.93
CA GLY A 84 -5.88 15.42 17.09
C GLY A 84 -6.58 14.08 16.87
N SER A 85 -7.83 14.15 16.44
CA SER A 85 -8.54 13.00 15.89
C SER A 85 -9.19 13.40 14.59
N ALA A 86 -9.23 12.46 13.66
CA ALA A 86 -9.83 12.59 12.35
C ALA A 86 -10.89 11.51 12.19
N THR A 87 -12.01 11.89 11.58
CA THR A 87 -13.04 10.94 11.15
C THR A 87 -12.89 10.72 9.66
N ILE A 88 -12.74 9.46 9.26
CA ILE A 88 -12.81 9.03 7.87
C ILE A 88 -14.15 8.31 7.69
N GLU A 89 -15.04 8.92 6.92
CA GLU A 89 -16.30 8.33 6.48
C GLU A 89 -16.04 7.37 5.32
N VAL A 90 -16.62 6.18 5.40
CA VAL A 90 -16.65 5.18 4.34
C VAL A 90 -18.12 4.91 4.00
N THR A 91 -18.55 5.38 2.82
CA THR A 91 -19.93 5.27 2.36
C THR A 91 -20.08 4.19 1.31
N PHE A 92 -20.89 3.19 1.62
CA PHE A 92 -21.34 2.14 0.72
C PHE A 92 -22.65 2.59 0.06
N LEU A 93 -22.69 2.68 -1.27
CA LEU A 93 -23.85 3.10 -2.03
C LEU A 93 -24.30 1.97 -2.96
N ASN A 94 -25.55 1.53 -2.83
CA ASN A 94 -26.14 0.56 -3.74
C ASN A 94 -26.78 1.26 -4.95
N LYS A 95 -26.10 1.32 -6.09
CA LYS A 95 -26.64 1.81 -7.38
C LYS A 95 -27.32 0.71 -8.21
N GLY A 96 -27.43 -0.50 -7.68
CA GLY A 96 -28.03 -1.64 -8.36
C GLY A 96 -29.54 -1.66 -8.17
N ASP A 97 -30.20 -2.56 -8.91
CA ASP A 97 -31.66 -2.71 -8.85
C ASP A 97 -32.12 -3.71 -7.77
N LEU A 98 -31.19 -4.43 -7.15
CA LEU A 98 -31.45 -5.42 -6.11
C LEU A 98 -30.89 -5.00 -4.75
N PRO A 99 -31.54 -5.38 -3.63
CA PRO A 99 -30.96 -5.18 -2.30
C PRO A 99 -29.63 -5.90 -2.14
N LEU A 100 -28.69 -5.26 -1.47
CA LEU A 100 -27.40 -5.83 -1.10
C LEU A 100 -27.34 -6.07 0.40
N LYS A 101 -26.53 -7.02 0.82
CA LYS A 101 -26.15 -7.29 2.20
C LYS A 101 -24.65 -7.19 2.33
N ILE A 102 -24.17 -6.53 3.38
CA ILE A 102 -22.77 -6.44 3.77
C ILE A 102 -22.60 -7.24 5.06
N GLY A 103 -21.73 -8.25 5.04
CA GLY A 103 -21.38 -9.08 6.19
C GLY A 103 -20.07 -8.63 6.83
N ASN A 104 -19.83 -9.11 8.06
CA ASN A 104 -18.74 -8.67 8.92
C ASN A 104 -18.77 -7.14 9.11
N TYR A 105 -19.95 -6.57 9.29
CA TYR A 105 -20.11 -5.15 9.57
C TYR A 105 -19.90 -4.91 11.07
N SER A 106 -19.15 -3.92 11.55
CA SER A 106 -18.18 -3.01 10.90
C SER A 106 -17.09 -3.74 10.10
N PRO A 107 -16.77 -3.36 8.85
CA PRO A 107 -15.66 -3.98 8.12
C PRO A 107 -14.32 -3.80 8.83
N LYS A 108 -13.36 -4.67 8.51
CA LYS A 108 -11.97 -4.51 8.93
C LYS A 108 -11.30 -3.44 8.07
N PHE A 109 -10.55 -2.54 8.69
CA PHE A 109 -9.77 -1.53 7.98
C PHE A 109 -8.31 -1.53 8.43
N LEU A 110 -7.42 -1.24 7.48
CA LEU A 110 -6.00 -1.00 7.72
C LEU A 110 -5.65 0.38 7.18
N ILE A 111 -4.96 1.19 7.97
CA ILE A 111 -4.28 2.39 7.49
C ILE A 111 -2.81 2.02 7.31
N LYS A 112 -2.26 2.25 6.12
CA LYS A 112 -0.85 1.98 5.82
C LYS A 112 -0.13 3.22 5.33
N ASP A 113 1.13 3.33 5.66
CA ASP A 113 2.09 4.25 5.06
C ASP A 113 2.79 3.49 3.93
N PRO A 114 2.44 3.73 2.65
CA PRO A 114 3.07 3.06 1.52
C PRO A 114 4.54 3.46 1.33
N SER A 115 4.97 4.56 1.97
CA SER A 115 6.36 4.99 1.96
C SER A 115 7.20 4.30 3.03
N ASP A 116 6.57 3.56 3.96
CA ASP A 116 7.25 2.71 4.95
C ASP A 116 7.30 1.26 4.46
N ILE A 117 8.47 0.88 3.95
CA ILE A 117 8.73 -0.47 3.43
C ILE A 117 9.13 -1.50 4.51
N SER A 118 9.05 -1.14 5.80
CA SER A 118 9.34 -2.07 6.90
C SER A 118 8.27 -3.15 7.06
N LEU A 119 8.66 -4.32 7.61
CA LEU A 119 7.76 -5.46 7.82
C LEU A 119 7.17 -5.47 9.26
N PRO A 120 5.84 -5.66 9.44
CA PRO A 120 4.81 -5.87 8.41
C PRO A 120 4.45 -4.57 7.67
N PHE A 121 4.50 -4.63 6.32
CA PHE A 121 4.39 -3.52 5.35
C PHE A 121 3.63 -2.29 5.83
N GLY A 122 4.35 -1.33 6.41
CA GLY A 122 3.87 0.02 6.67
C GLY A 122 2.52 0.12 7.38
N ILE A 123 2.08 -0.89 8.15
CA ILE A 123 0.75 -0.85 8.78
C ILE A 123 0.81 0.09 9.99
N ILE A 124 0.05 1.17 9.91
CA ILE A 124 0.02 2.25 10.89
C ILE A 124 -1.08 2.03 11.92
N LYS A 125 -2.27 1.60 11.47
CA LYS A 125 -3.41 1.38 12.36
C LYS A 125 -4.29 0.25 11.85
N ARG A 126 -4.90 -0.48 12.78
CA ARG A 126 -5.85 -1.57 12.51
C ARG A 126 -7.19 -1.29 13.17
N TYR A 127 -8.25 -1.60 12.44
CA TYR A 127 -9.62 -1.59 12.93
C TYR A 127 -10.20 -2.99 12.71
N SER A 128 -10.62 -3.63 13.80
CA SER A 128 -11.18 -4.98 13.76
C SER A 128 -12.54 -5.00 13.09
N ASN A 129 -12.88 -6.12 12.46
CA ASN A 129 -14.23 -6.34 11.96
C ASN A 129 -15.23 -6.64 13.09
N GLY A 130 -16.49 -6.29 12.84
CA GLY A 130 -17.64 -6.78 13.58
C GLY A 130 -18.16 -8.10 13.00
N SER A 131 -19.25 -8.58 13.58
CA SER A 131 -19.92 -9.84 13.20
C SER A 131 -21.27 -9.63 12.52
N ASP A 132 -21.74 -8.40 12.40
CA ASP A 132 -23.10 -8.13 11.96
C ASP A 132 -23.24 -8.24 10.44
N THR A 133 -24.49 -8.35 10.01
CA THR A 133 -24.88 -8.23 8.60
C THR A 133 -25.86 -7.09 8.45
N VAL A 134 -25.58 -6.18 7.54
CA VAL A 134 -26.42 -5.00 7.26
C VAL A 134 -26.91 -5.03 5.84
N GLY A 135 -28.20 -4.73 5.63
CA GLY A 135 -28.80 -4.62 4.29
C GLY A 135 -28.81 -3.18 3.78
N ILE A 136 -28.63 -3.00 2.48
CA ILE A 136 -28.71 -1.72 1.75
C ILE A 136 -29.64 -1.89 0.56
N LYS A 137 -30.78 -1.18 0.53
CA LYS A 137 -31.70 -1.25 -0.61
C LYS A 137 -31.14 -0.48 -1.83
N PRO A 138 -31.68 -0.73 -3.03
CA PRO A 138 -31.41 0.11 -4.20
C PRO A 138 -31.55 1.60 -3.90
N GLY A 139 -30.53 2.38 -4.24
CA GLY A 139 -30.45 3.82 -4.01
C GLY A 139 -30.13 4.25 -2.57
N GLU A 140 -30.06 3.33 -1.61
CA GLU A 140 -29.66 3.63 -0.24
C GLU A 140 -28.14 3.65 -0.09
N ASN A 141 -27.69 4.39 0.92
CA ASN A 141 -26.31 4.38 1.35
C ASN A 141 -26.19 3.96 2.82
N LEU A 142 -25.01 3.45 3.17
CA LEU A 142 -24.61 3.11 4.53
C LEU A 142 -23.25 3.73 4.76
N THR A 143 -23.12 4.56 5.80
CA THR A 143 -21.85 5.19 6.16
C THR A 143 -21.29 4.57 7.43
N TYR A 144 -20.01 4.23 7.39
CA TYR A 144 -19.21 3.82 8.54
C TYR A 144 -18.16 4.89 8.83
N GLU A 145 -17.95 5.21 10.10
CA GLU A 145 -16.98 6.21 10.55
C GLU A 145 -15.77 5.52 11.19
N ILE A 146 -14.60 5.71 10.60
CA ILE A 146 -13.32 5.35 11.19
C ILE A 146 -12.83 6.56 11.97
N ILE A 147 -12.66 6.40 13.29
CA ILE A 147 -12.02 7.41 14.13
C ILE A 147 -10.53 7.09 14.21
N TRP A 148 -9.70 7.95 13.64
CA TRP A 148 -8.25 7.85 13.70
C TRP A 148 -7.70 8.98 14.57
N ASP A 149 -7.08 8.61 15.67
CA ASP A 149 -6.38 9.51 16.59
C ASP A 149 -5.06 10.08 16.02
N LEU A 150 -4.82 9.92 14.71
CA LEU A 150 -3.59 10.32 14.02
C LEU A 150 -2.32 9.77 14.69
N THR A 151 -2.45 8.60 15.33
CA THR A 151 -1.31 7.86 15.88
C THR A 151 -1.18 6.49 15.24
N ASP A 152 0.02 5.90 15.35
CA ASP A 152 0.28 4.52 15.01
C ASP A 152 -0.23 3.53 16.08
N GLU A 153 0.02 2.22 15.90
CA GLU A 153 -0.36 1.19 16.88
C GLU A 153 0.35 1.33 18.24
N TYR A 154 1.42 2.12 18.31
CA TYR A 154 2.19 2.39 19.52
C TYR A 154 1.82 3.74 20.17
N GLY A 155 0.84 4.45 19.62
CA GLY A 155 0.41 5.76 20.13
C GLY A 155 1.35 6.91 19.77
N ARG A 156 2.25 6.72 18.81
CA ARG A 156 3.12 7.80 18.29
C ARG A 156 2.39 8.54 17.19
N ASN A 157 2.48 9.87 17.18
CA ASN A 157 1.90 10.68 16.11
C ASN A 157 2.46 10.27 14.75
N VAL A 158 1.57 10.20 13.77
CA VAL A 158 1.95 9.89 12.40
C VAL A 158 2.53 11.13 11.73
N SER A 159 3.54 10.94 10.88
CA SER A 159 4.16 12.04 10.16
C SER A 159 3.26 12.51 9.01
N PRO A 160 3.39 13.76 8.51
CA PRO A 160 2.79 14.14 7.24
C PRO A 160 3.16 13.15 6.14
N GLY A 161 2.25 12.84 5.22
CA GLY A 161 2.46 11.77 4.24
C GLY A 161 1.18 11.35 3.54
N LEU A 162 1.33 10.60 2.45
CA LEU A 162 0.24 9.87 1.84
C LEU A 162 0.00 8.58 2.62
N TYR A 163 -1.24 8.32 3.04
CA TYR A 163 -1.63 7.06 3.68
C TYR A 163 -2.67 6.35 2.83
N VAL A 164 -2.64 5.02 2.81
CA VAL A 164 -3.63 4.21 2.11
C VAL A 164 -4.59 3.58 3.12
N LEU A 165 -5.88 3.75 2.87
CA LEU A 165 -6.94 3.02 3.57
C LEU A 165 -7.26 1.76 2.79
N GLU A 166 -7.08 0.61 3.42
CA GLU A 166 -7.39 -0.69 2.87
C GLU A 166 -8.52 -1.33 3.64
N MET A 167 -9.43 -1.99 2.92
CA MET A 167 -10.51 -2.80 3.50
C MET A 167 -10.27 -4.24 3.07
N PRO A 168 -9.45 -5.01 3.81
CA PRO A 168 -9.07 -6.34 3.40
C PRO A 168 -10.29 -7.27 3.30
N ASP A 169 -11.11 -7.35 4.35
CA ASP A 169 -12.15 -8.38 4.48
C ASP A 169 -13.55 -7.74 4.45
N VAL A 170 -14.23 -7.73 3.29
CA VAL A 170 -15.66 -7.38 3.18
C VAL A 170 -16.43 -8.46 2.42
N MET A 171 -17.56 -8.90 2.97
CA MET A 171 -18.47 -9.86 2.32
C MET A 171 -19.71 -9.11 1.82
N VAL A 172 -20.09 -9.28 0.56
CA VAL A 172 -21.30 -8.65 0.00
C VAL A 172 -22.08 -9.65 -0.85
N TRP A 173 -23.42 -9.68 -0.70
CA TRP A 173 -24.30 -10.59 -1.46
C TRP A 173 -25.71 -10.02 -1.67
N ASP A 174 -26.44 -10.52 -2.68
CA ASP A 174 -27.80 -10.06 -3.06
C ASP A 174 -28.95 -10.85 -2.40
N GLY A 175 -28.61 -11.91 -1.65
CA GLY A 175 -29.55 -12.75 -0.92
C GLY A 175 -30.16 -13.92 -1.72
N ILE A 176 -29.84 -14.08 -3.00
CA ILE A 176 -30.24 -15.22 -3.83
C ILE A 176 -29.01 -16.01 -4.28
N THR A 177 -27.96 -15.30 -4.67
CA THR A 177 -26.64 -15.84 -4.95
C THR A 177 -25.68 -15.41 -3.85
N GLU A 178 -25.15 -16.38 -3.11
CA GLU A 178 -23.96 -16.14 -2.30
C GLU A 178 -22.75 -16.10 -3.24
N GLU A 179 -22.43 -14.91 -3.75
CA GLU A 179 -21.07 -14.68 -4.22
C GLU A 179 -20.25 -14.17 -3.04
N LYS A 180 -19.30 -14.98 -2.58
CA LYS A 180 -18.17 -14.46 -1.80
C LYS A 180 -17.38 -13.53 -2.75
N PHE A 181 -17.68 -12.25 -2.73
CA PHE A 181 -16.60 -11.28 -2.71
C PHE A 181 -15.98 -11.46 -1.32
N THR A 182 -14.72 -11.81 -1.06
CA THR A 182 -13.47 -11.72 -1.81
C THR A 182 -13.44 -10.58 -2.79
N GLY A 183 -13.55 -9.38 -2.22
CA GLY A 183 -12.82 -8.27 -2.79
C GLY A 183 -11.38 -8.71 -2.92
N VAL A 184 -10.64 -8.08 -3.81
CA VAL A 184 -9.19 -8.26 -3.73
C VAL A 184 -8.76 -7.68 -2.39
N LEU A 185 -8.74 -8.57 -1.40
CA LEU A 185 -8.10 -8.51 -0.11
C LEU A 185 -6.73 -7.87 -0.35
N GLY A 186 -6.56 -6.59 -0.05
CA GLY A 186 -5.28 -5.92 -0.26
C GLY A 186 -5.24 -4.75 -1.25
N LYS A 187 -6.34 -4.35 -1.90
CA LYS A 187 -6.35 -3.12 -2.72
C LYS A 187 -6.89 -1.94 -1.90
N ALA A 188 -6.14 -0.83 -1.89
CA ALA A 188 -6.55 0.39 -1.19
C ALA A 188 -7.91 0.89 -1.71
N ILE A 189 -8.84 1.20 -0.81
CA ILE A 189 -10.13 1.81 -1.13
C ILE A 189 -10.07 3.34 -1.14
N SER A 190 -8.99 3.90 -0.58
CA SER A 190 -8.71 5.33 -0.62
C SER A 190 -7.25 5.62 -0.34
N GLU A 191 -6.80 6.75 -0.88
CA GLU A 191 -5.65 7.48 -0.38
C GLU A 191 -6.13 8.63 0.52
N VAL A 192 -5.37 8.92 1.57
CA VAL A 192 -5.63 9.98 2.55
C VAL A 192 -4.33 10.75 2.76
N MET A 193 -4.31 12.01 2.34
CA MET A 193 -3.15 12.88 2.53
C MET A 193 -3.17 13.49 3.93
N VAL A 194 -2.19 13.17 4.77
CA VAL A 194 -1.96 13.85 6.04
C VAL A 194 -0.97 14.99 5.80
N LYS A 195 -1.42 16.23 5.95
CA LYS A 195 -0.62 17.44 5.72
C LYS A 195 0.13 17.86 6.99
N PRO A 196 1.28 18.56 6.87
CA PRO A 196 1.86 19.20 8.04
C PRO A 196 0.90 20.25 8.61
N ASP A 197 1.05 20.52 9.91
CA ASP A 197 0.40 21.68 10.53
C ASP A 197 1.09 22.98 10.08
N GLY A 198 0.33 24.07 10.09
CA GLY A 198 0.81 25.39 9.68
C GLY A 198 0.58 25.73 8.21
N GLU A 199 1.33 26.73 7.73
CA GLU A 199 1.20 27.26 6.37
C GLU A 199 1.89 26.34 5.36
N ILE A 200 1.17 26.02 4.28
CA ILE A 200 1.63 25.12 3.23
C ILE A 200 2.15 25.93 2.05
N MET A 201 3.32 25.55 1.57
CA MET A 201 3.96 26.15 0.42
C MET A 201 3.14 25.93 -0.87
N ASN A 202 3.12 26.94 -1.73
CA ASN A 202 2.41 26.92 -3.02
C ASN A 202 3.24 27.64 -4.10
N GLU A 203 4.36 27.05 -4.46
CA GLU A 203 5.29 27.62 -5.42
C GLU A 203 6.07 26.55 -6.19
N ILE A 204 6.74 26.97 -7.27
CA ILE A 204 7.61 26.12 -8.06
C ILE A 204 9.06 26.49 -7.73
N ILE A 205 9.81 25.53 -7.21
CA ILE A 205 11.21 25.69 -6.86
C ILE A 205 12.07 25.00 -7.94
N PRO A 206 12.83 25.75 -8.76
CA PRO A 206 13.75 25.15 -9.72
C PRO A 206 14.92 24.49 -8.99
N VAL A 207 15.28 23.28 -9.44
CA VAL A 207 16.39 22.50 -8.88
C VAL A 207 17.53 22.37 -9.89
N ASP A 208 17.22 21.94 -11.12
CA ASP A 208 18.13 21.79 -12.26
C ASP A 208 19.49 21.12 -11.91
N THR A 209 19.45 20.13 -11.02
CA THR A 209 20.65 19.45 -10.52
C THR A 209 20.80 18.10 -11.18
N LYS A 210 21.94 17.86 -11.82
CA LYS A 210 22.25 16.60 -12.51
C LYS A 210 23.16 15.70 -11.66
N ARG A 211 22.93 14.39 -11.77
CA ARG A 211 23.82 13.31 -11.34
C ARG A 211 23.98 12.31 -12.48
N GLU A 212 25.16 11.73 -12.62
CA GLU A 212 25.44 10.79 -13.70
C GLU A 212 26.42 9.73 -13.22
N ASP A 213 26.22 8.50 -13.72
CA ASP A 213 27.19 7.41 -13.64
C ASP A 213 27.54 6.93 -15.06
N GLU A 214 28.07 5.73 -15.21
CA GLU A 214 28.47 5.19 -16.52
C GLU A 214 27.27 4.97 -17.47
N ASP A 215 26.10 4.63 -16.93
CA ASP A 215 24.97 4.15 -17.72
C ASP A 215 23.83 5.16 -17.81
N ILE A 216 23.63 6.00 -16.78
CA ILE A 216 22.43 6.81 -16.61
C ILE A 216 22.79 8.23 -16.17
N THR A 217 22.07 9.19 -16.73
CA THR A 217 21.97 10.56 -16.21
C THR A 217 20.60 10.76 -15.57
N ILE A 218 20.57 11.24 -14.33
CA ILE A 218 19.34 11.69 -13.65
C ILE A 218 19.45 13.18 -13.35
N THR A 219 18.45 13.95 -13.75
CA THR A 219 18.30 15.36 -13.41
C THR A 219 17.10 15.51 -12.49
N PHE A 220 17.30 16.14 -11.33
CA PHE A 220 16.20 16.66 -10.52
C PHE A 220 15.85 18.05 -11.05
N GLU A 221 14.74 18.15 -11.77
CA GLU A 221 14.34 19.32 -12.54
C GLU A 221 13.78 20.41 -11.62
N LYS A 222 12.69 20.09 -10.91
CA LYS A 222 11.95 21.04 -10.09
C LYS A 222 11.15 20.36 -8.98
N ILE A 223 10.78 21.16 -7.99
CA ILE A 223 9.78 20.85 -6.97
C ILE A 223 8.57 21.73 -7.26
N ASP A 224 7.40 21.13 -7.46
CA ASP A 224 6.13 21.83 -7.68
C ASP A 224 5.27 21.64 -6.42
N ALA A 225 5.47 22.53 -5.45
CA ALA A 225 4.85 22.46 -4.13
C ALA A 225 3.43 23.05 -4.20
N ARG A 226 2.43 22.27 -3.79
CA ARG A 226 1.01 22.68 -3.80
C ARG A 226 0.32 22.25 -2.52
N PRO A 227 -0.78 22.93 -2.12
CA PRO A 227 -1.55 22.56 -0.93
C PRO A 227 -2.11 21.13 -0.90
N THR A 228 -2.23 20.47 -2.05
CA THR A 228 -2.76 19.11 -2.21
C THR A 228 -1.68 18.04 -2.27
N GLY A 229 -0.42 18.41 -2.48
CA GLY A 229 0.72 17.50 -2.62
C GLY A 229 1.86 18.18 -3.36
N THR A 230 3.06 17.65 -3.20
CA THR A 230 4.28 18.18 -3.81
C THR A 230 4.78 17.24 -4.88
N ASP A 231 4.92 17.72 -6.12
CA ASP A 231 5.47 16.92 -7.19
C ASP A 231 6.98 17.14 -7.30
N LEU A 232 7.73 16.06 -7.19
CA LEU A 232 9.16 16.02 -7.47
C LEU A 232 9.34 15.54 -8.92
N LEU A 233 9.91 16.39 -9.78
CA LEU A 233 10.08 16.09 -11.19
C LEU A 233 11.52 15.68 -11.50
N PHE A 234 11.69 14.49 -12.06
CA PHE A 234 12.98 13.96 -12.48
C PHE A 234 13.00 13.69 -13.98
N SER A 235 14.13 13.95 -14.62
CA SER A 235 14.40 13.42 -15.95
C SER A 235 15.49 12.37 -15.89
N VAL A 236 15.30 11.26 -16.60
CA VAL A 236 16.24 10.16 -16.71
C VAL A 236 16.60 9.99 -18.17
N LEU A 237 17.90 9.99 -18.45
CA LEU A 237 18.47 9.75 -19.76
C LEU A 237 19.49 8.60 -19.67
N PRO A 238 19.15 7.40 -20.18
CA PRO A 238 20.13 6.36 -20.41
C PRO A 238 21.19 6.84 -21.41
N LYS A 239 22.46 6.52 -21.16
CA LYS A 239 23.58 6.84 -22.07
C LYS A 239 23.69 5.82 -23.21
N ASN A 240 23.15 4.62 -23.00
CA ASN A 240 23.02 3.57 -23.98
C ASN A 240 21.57 3.09 -24.07
N PRO A 241 21.08 2.66 -25.25
CA PRO A 241 19.73 2.10 -25.38
C PRO A 241 19.57 0.75 -24.67
N VAL A 242 20.69 0.13 -24.30
CA VAL A 242 20.76 -1.20 -23.66
C VAL A 242 21.61 -1.16 -22.40
N TYR A 243 21.29 -2.02 -21.45
CA TYR A 243 22.04 -2.23 -20.23
C TYR A 243 22.35 -3.72 -20.04
N ASN A 244 23.35 -4.02 -19.21
CA ASN A 244 23.78 -5.38 -18.92
C ASN A 244 23.51 -5.72 -17.46
N ILE A 245 22.88 -6.86 -17.20
CA ILE A 245 22.76 -7.43 -15.86
C ILE A 245 23.62 -8.69 -15.80
N THR A 246 24.46 -8.76 -14.78
CA THR A 246 25.23 -9.96 -14.44
C THR A 246 24.48 -10.72 -13.36
N ASN A 247 24.08 -11.97 -13.63
CA ASN A 247 23.47 -12.81 -12.60
C ASN A 247 24.51 -13.33 -11.59
N GLU A 248 24.06 -13.99 -10.52
CA GLU A 248 24.96 -14.56 -9.49
C GLU A 248 25.96 -15.59 -10.06
N GLY A 249 25.64 -16.20 -11.21
CA GLY A 249 26.53 -17.11 -11.93
C GLY A 249 27.57 -16.43 -12.83
N GLY A 250 27.59 -15.10 -12.88
CA GLY A 250 28.51 -14.32 -13.73
C GLY A 250 28.11 -14.24 -15.20
N GLU A 251 26.94 -14.75 -15.59
CA GLU A 251 26.42 -14.62 -16.95
C GLU A 251 25.89 -13.20 -17.16
N VAL A 252 26.40 -12.53 -18.20
CA VAL A 252 25.95 -11.20 -18.59
C VAL A 252 24.80 -11.33 -19.58
N ARG A 253 23.65 -10.72 -19.25
CA ARG A 253 22.51 -10.59 -20.15
C ARG A 253 22.27 -9.14 -20.50
N THR A 254 22.04 -8.87 -21.77
CA THR A 254 21.76 -7.54 -22.31
C THR A 254 20.26 -7.33 -22.45
N TYR A 255 19.78 -6.18 -22.01
CA TYR A 255 18.37 -5.78 -22.01
C TYR A 255 18.21 -4.38 -22.57
N THR A 256 16.99 -4.04 -23.00
CA THR A 256 16.61 -2.69 -23.42
C THR A 256 15.72 -2.08 -22.35
N TYR A 257 15.83 -0.76 -22.14
CA TYR A 257 14.95 -0.06 -21.21
C TYR A 257 13.49 -0.12 -21.70
N SER A 258 12.60 -0.64 -20.86
CA SER A 258 11.15 -0.71 -21.12
C SER A 258 10.48 0.59 -20.70
N PRO A 259 9.45 1.11 -21.40
CA PRO A 259 8.65 2.24 -20.90
C PRO A 259 8.09 2.05 -19.49
N ASP A 260 7.95 0.80 -19.04
CA ASP A 260 7.48 0.44 -17.70
C ASP A 260 8.57 0.55 -16.61
N ASP A 261 9.84 0.79 -17.00
CA ASP A 261 10.92 1.02 -16.05
C ASP A 261 10.68 2.33 -15.28
N LYS A 262 10.69 2.24 -13.96
CA LYS A 262 10.45 3.35 -13.03
C LYS A 262 11.71 3.68 -12.24
N ILE A 263 11.77 4.90 -11.75
CA ILE A 263 12.74 5.24 -10.70
C ILE A 263 12.26 4.68 -9.36
N SER A 264 13.22 4.19 -8.56
CA SER A 264 13.00 3.84 -7.15
C SER A 264 13.96 4.66 -6.31
N GLY A 265 13.55 5.02 -5.10
CA GLY A 265 14.39 5.81 -4.22
C GLY A 265 13.70 6.22 -2.94
N PHE A 266 14.34 7.12 -2.23
CA PHE A 266 13.87 7.62 -0.95
C PHE A 266 14.01 9.14 -0.89
N TYR A 267 13.21 9.76 -0.04
CA TYR A 267 13.33 11.17 0.30
C TYR A 267 13.24 11.39 1.80
N SER A 268 13.77 12.53 2.24
CA SER A 268 13.58 13.05 3.59
C SER A 268 13.47 14.57 3.55
N ILE A 269 12.72 15.11 4.50
CA ILE A 269 12.54 16.56 4.70
C ILE A 269 13.23 16.90 6.02
N ASP A 270 14.07 17.94 6.01
CA ASP A 270 14.84 18.41 7.17
C ASP A 270 15.63 17.32 7.92
N GLY A 271 16.09 16.29 7.20
CA GLY A 271 16.79 15.15 7.79
C GLY A 271 15.90 14.26 8.68
N GLY A 272 14.58 14.36 8.53
CA GLY A 272 13.60 13.50 9.21
C GLY A 272 13.62 12.05 8.72
N LYS A 273 12.58 11.28 9.07
CA LYS A 273 12.44 9.88 8.66
C LYS A 273 12.51 9.77 7.13
N GLU A 274 13.36 8.86 6.66
CA GLU A 274 13.45 8.51 5.26
C GLU A 274 12.19 7.77 4.81
N LYS A 275 11.64 8.19 3.67
CA LYS A 275 10.39 7.70 3.08
C LYS A 275 10.65 7.24 1.67
N TYR A 276 10.09 6.10 1.30
CA TYR A 276 10.18 5.61 -0.07
C TYR A 276 9.43 6.53 -1.03
N LEU A 277 9.99 6.75 -2.22
CA LEU A 277 9.32 7.44 -3.33
C LEU A 277 8.24 6.54 -3.91
N TRP A 278 7.10 6.50 -3.24
CA TRP A 278 5.92 5.79 -3.70
C TRP A 278 5.36 6.43 -4.98
N ASN A 279 4.83 5.61 -5.89
CA ASN A 279 4.18 6.05 -7.13
C ASN A 279 5.02 7.01 -8.01
N ALA A 280 6.27 6.65 -8.31
CA ALA A 280 6.98 7.30 -9.41
C ALA A 280 6.28 7.01 -10.74
N GLU A 281 5.74 8.04 -11.39
CA GLU A 281 4.94 7.94 -12.60
C GLU A 281 5.63 8.57 -13.80
N LEU A 282 5.64 7.85 -14.92
CA LEU A 282 6.14 8.38 -16.19
C LEU A 282 5.18 9.49 -16.66
N SER A 283 5.66 10.74 -16.63
CA SER A 283 4.90 11.93 -17.01
C SER A 283 5.25 12.45 -18.40
N GLY A 284 6.34 11.95 -19.01
CA GLY A 284 6.71 12.32 -20.37
C GLY A 284 7.82 11.44 -20.96
N MET A 285 7.87 11.39 -22.29
CA MET A 285 8.92 10.72 -23.04
C MET A 285 9.27 11.52 -24.29
N ASN A 286 10.56 11.79 -24.51
CA ASN A 286 11.08 12.45 -25.70
C ASN A 286 12.35 11.73 -26.19
N GLY A 287 12.18 10.81 -27.13
CA GLY A 287 13.25 9.87 -27.49
C GLY A 287 13.57 8.95 -26.31
N GLU A 288 14.83 8.90 -25.90
CA GLU A 288 15.29 8.12 -24.74
C GLU A 288 15.12 8.86 -23.40
N LEU A 289 14.88 10.19 -23.44
CA LEU A 289 14.63 10.99 -22.25
C LEU A 289 13.26 10.64 -21.68
N ARG A 290 13.23 10.30 -20.41
CA ARG A 290 12.02 9.95 -19.67
C ARG A 290 11.86 10.93 -18.52
N THR A 291 10.64 11.39 -18.31
CA THR A 291 10.32 12.30 -17.21
C THR A 291 9.42 11.57 -16.23
N PHE A 292 9.77 11.65 -14.95
CA PHE A 292 9.04 11.03 -13.86
C PHE A 292 8.55 12.09 -12.88
N THR A 293 7.30 11.94 -12.46
CA THR A 293 6.72 12.72 -11.37
C THR A 293 6.54 11.80 -10.16
N CYS A 294 7.04 12.22 -9.01
CA CYS A 294 6.79 11.56 -7.73
C CYS A 294 6.03 12.52 -6.83
N THR A 295 4.79 12.19 -6.45
CA THR A 295 4.01 13.03 -5.53
C THR A 295 4.26 12.63 -4.08
N VAL A 296 4.70 13.60 -3.27
CA VAL A 296 4.90 13.47 -1.82
C VAL A 296 3.97 14.42 -1.06
N GLU A 297 4.05 14.42 0.27
CA GLU A 297 3.25 15.32 1.10
C GLU A 297 3.45 16.82 0.74
N PRO A 298 2.44 17.67 1.00
CA PRO A 298 2.63 19.11 0.92
C PRO A 298 3.77 19.58 1.83
N LEU A 299 4.59 20.51 1.33
CA LEU A 299 5.68 21.12 2.11
C LEU A 299 5.15 22.25 2.99
N SER A 300 5.53 22.27 4.26
CA SER A 300 5.37 23.44 5.13
C SER A 300 6.32 24.55 4.68
N VAL A 301 5.92 25.81 4.83
CA VAL A 301 6.83 26.97 4.65
C VAL A 301 7.96 27.02 5.67
N THR A 302 7.87 26.21 6.73
CA THR A 302 8.92 26.08 7.75
C THR A 302 9.97 25.02 7.42
N TYR A 303 9.77 24.23 6.35
CA TYR A 303 10.77 23.27 5.94
C TYR A 303 11.93 23.99 5.25
N GLU A 304 13.16 23.55 5.52
CA GLU A 304 14.37 24.22 5.04
C GLU A 304 15.06 23.43 3.92
N ASN A 305 14.91 22.10 3.91
CA ASN A 305 15.53 21.27 2.90
C ASN A 305 14.78 19.96 2.61
N ILE A 306 14.91 19.52 1.36
CA ILE A 306 14.54 18.18 0.92
C ILE A 306 15.78 17.46 0.38
N SER A 307 15.94 16.21 0.79
CA SER A 307 16.96 15.29 0.27
C SER A 307 16.26 14.16 -0.45
N VAL A 308 16.78 13.78 -1.63
CA VAL A 308 16.25 12.68 -2.43
C VAL A 308 17.41 11.80 -2.88
N ASN A 309 17.31 10.50 -2.68
CA ASN A 309 18.24 9.51 -3.18
C ASN A 309 17.50 8.58 -4.14
N ILE A 310 17.83 8.64 -5.42
CA ILE A 310 17.37 7.64 -6.39
C ILE A 310 18.32 6.46 -6.33
N THR A 311 17.78 5.26 -6.11
CA THR A 311 18.56 4.03 -5.91
C THR A 311 18.45 3.07 -7.09
N SER A 312 17.47 3.25 -7.97
CA SER A 312 17.41 2.51 -9.23
C SER A 312 16.61 3.23 -10.31
N PHE A 313 16.86 2.84 -11.55
CA PHE A 313 15.97 3.06 -12.69
C PHE A 313 15.73 1.72 -13.40
N GLY A 314 14.51 1.21 -13.31
CA GLY A 314 14.21 -0.18 -13.64
C GLY A 314 15.10 -1.11 -12.82
N PRO A 315 15.74 -2.11 -13.45
CA PRO A 315 16.64 -3.03 -12.75
C PRO A 315 18.07 -2.50 -12.61
N VAL A 316 18.39 -1.33 -13.15
CA VAL A 316 19.72 -0.73 -13.03
C VAL A 316 19.80 0.00 -11.70
N GLY A 317 20.58 -0.54 -10.77
CA GLY A 317 20.86 0.09 -9.48
C GLY A 317 21.88 1.22 -9.62
N GLY A 318 21.78 2.20 -8.74
CA GLY A 318 22.72 3.31 -8.65
C GLY A 318 22.54 4.08 -7.34
N GLU A 319 23.26 5.17 -7.19
CA GLU A 319 23.12 6.06 -6.04
C GLU A 319 23.21 7.52 -6.51
N TRP A 320 22.05 8.12 -6.78
CA TRP A 320 21.96 9.50 -7.25
C TRP A 320 21.35 10.37 -6.15
N ASN A 321 22.24 10.95 -5.34
CA ASN A 321 21.90 11.80 -4.20
C ASN A 321 21.70 13.27 -4.61
N PHE A 322 20.54 13.81 -4.27
CA PHE A 322 20.16 15.21 -4.44
C PHE A 322 19.81 15.84 -3.09
N LYS A 323 20.17 17.10 -2.93
CA LYS A 323 19.75 17.93 -1.79
C LYS A 323 19.40 19.32 -2.30
N LYS A 324 18.28 19.85 -1.85
CA LYS A 324 17.80 21.18 -2.21
C LYS A 324 17.34 21.91 -0.96
N GLU A 325 17.87 23.11 -0.75
CA GLU A 325 17.31 24.09 0.19
C GLU A 325 16.04 24.69 -0.43
N ILE A 326 14.97 24.74 0.36
CA ILE A 326 13.62 25.17 -0.04
C ILE A 326 13.15 26.37 0.76
#